data_AF-A0A6A5UVM3-F1
#
_entry.id   AF-A0A6A5UVM3-F1
#
_cell.length_a   1.000
_cell.length_b   1.000
_cell.length_c   1.000
_cell.angle_alpha   90.00
_cell.angle_beta   90.00
_cell.angle_gamma   90.00
#
_symmetry.space_group_name_H-M   'P 1'
#
loop_
_entity.id
_entity.type
_entity.pdbx_description
1 polymer ?
#
loop_
_entity_poly.entity_id
_entity_poly.type
_entity_poly.pdbx_seq_one_letter_code
_entity_poly.pdbx_strand_id
1 'polypeptide(L)'
;ITANLSDALHKFRLPDAPRLLWADAICINQRDNAEKSFHITLVAHIYRMATTVLIWLGNSSVAQTAMVDIDKVARLIRSSDEHLSENNVHRLKSSIAELLDLPWFSRRWVIQEAVLNLNTVVHCGKRHIPFARLGQAAEWLQGELLRTDTADYSPYSFVTMFHLWRRWSLQLVDLEHSTRLHRLLEEFYYFECADGRDRISTLATLASDV
;
A
#
# COMPACT_ATOMS: atom_id res chain seq x y z
N ILE A 1 -4.67 -4.21 22.39
CA ILE A 1 -4.30 -3.24 21.33
C ILE A 1 -2.78 -3.30 21.18
N THR A 2 -2.26 -3.42 19.96
CA THR A 2 -0.81 -3.46 19.71
C THR A 2 -0.19 -2.07 19.92
N ALA A 3 1.11 -2.01 20.22
CA ALA A 3 1.82 -0.73 20.38
C ALA A 3 1.71 0.13 19.10
N ASN A 4 1.86 -0.49 17.92
CA ASN A 4 1.77 0.20 16.64
C ASN A 4 0.38 0.85 16.39
N LEU A 5 -0.71 0.15 16.71
CA LEU A 5 -2.07 0.71 16.58
C LEU A 5 -2.31 1.82 17.62
N SER A 6 -1.84 1.65 18.85
CA SER A 6 -1.92 2.70 19.87
C SER A 6 -1.22 3.98 19.40
N ASP A 7 -0.01 3.86 18.84
CA ASP A 7 0.73 4.99 18.29
C ASP A 7 -0.03 5.67 17.13
N ALA A 8 -0.61 4.88 16.23
CA ALA A 8 -1.42 5.39 15.12
C ALA A 8 -2.61 6.22 15.61
N LEU A 9 -3.36 5.71 16.60
CA LEU A 9 -4.54 6.39 17.15
C LEU A 9 -4.16 7.72 17.81
N HIS A 10 -3.06 7.75 18.57
CA HIS A 10 -2.55 8.99 19.14
C HIS A 10 -2.10 9.97 18.05
N LYS A 11 -1.44 9.47 17.02
CA LYS A 11 -0.97 10.28 15.89
C LYS A 11 -2.12 10.92 15.10
N PHE A 12 -3.22 10.19 14.91
CA PHE A 12 -4.33 10.64 14.07
C PHE A 12 -5.43 11.39 14.82
N ARG A 13 -5.32 11.49 16.15
CA ARG A 13 -6.19 12.32 16.98
C ARG A 13 -6.05 13.80 16.58
N LEU A 14 -7.17 14.47 16.37
CA LEU A 14 -7.19 15.92 16.19
C LEU A 14 -7.05 16.61 17.56
N PRO A 15 -6.37 17.78 17.63
CA PRO A 15 -6.12 18.44 18.92
C PRO A 15 -7.40 18.99 19.57
N ASP A 16 -8.39 19.35 18.76
CA ASP A 16 -9.54 20.17 19.14
C ASP A 16 -10.90 19.57 18.73
N ALA A 17 -10.92 18.39 18.08
CA ALA A 17 -12.14 17.75 17.62
C ALA A 17 -12.10 16.23 17.76
N PRO A 18 -13.25 15.58 17.99
CA PRO A 18 -13.35 14.13 17.86
C PRO A 18 -13.12 13.73 16.39
N ARG A 19 -12.48 12.57 16.20
CA ARG A 19 -12.28 11.96 14.88
C ARG A 19 -12.81 10.54 14.88
N LEU A 20 -13.68 10.22 13.93
CA LEU A 20 -14.14 8.85 13.71
C LEU A 20 -13.04 8.07 12.96
N LEU A 21 -12.56 7.00 13.58
CA LEU A 21 -11.57 6.09 13.00
C LEU A 21 -12.10 4.66 13.11
N TRP A 22 -11.92 3.90 12.05
CA TRP A 22 -12.17 2.45 12.04
C TRP A 22 -10.83 1.72 12.03
N ALA A 23 -10.71 0.72 12.90
CA ALA A 23 -9.58 -0.21 12.92
C ALA A 23 -10.12 -1.59 13.30
N ASP A 24 -9.83 -2.61 12.50
CA ASP A 24 -10.31 -3.98 12.66
C ASP A 24 -10.11 -4.54 14.09
N ALA A 25 -8.94 -4.31 14.69
CA ALA A 25 -8.57 -4.79 16.01
C ALA A 25 -9.39 -4.16 17.17
N ILE A 26 -10.16 -3.11 16.88
CA ILE A 26 -11.00 -2.39 17.86
C ILE A 26 -12.48 -2.51 17.49
N CYS A 27 -12.80 -2.35 16.20
CA CYS A 27 -14.17 -2.29 15.71
C CYS A 27 -14.80 -3.65 15.45
N ILE A 28 -14.02 -4.73 15.41
CA ILE A 28 -14.50 -6.11 15.26
C ILE A 28 -14.27 -6.84 16.58
N ASN A 29 -15.28 -7.56 17.06
CA ASN A 29 -15.13 -8.44 18.21
C ASN A 29 -14.18 -9.59 17.88
N GLN A 30 -12.94 -9.44 18.32
CA GLN A 30 -11.89 -10.43 18.05
C GLN A 30 -12.12 -11.79 18.75
N ARG A 31 -13.18 -11.95 19.55
CA ARG A 31 -13.55 -13.20 20.23
C ARG A 31 -14.71 -13.93 19.58
N ASP A 32 -15.45 -13.29 18.67
CA ASP A 32 -16.57 -13.89 17.97
C ASP A 32 -16.17 -14.25 16.54
N ASN A 33 -16.05 -15.56 16.27
CA ASN A 33 -15.67 -16.04 14.95
C ASN A 33 -16.78 -15.83 13.90
N ALA A 34 -18.06 -15.85 14.30
CA ALA A 34 -19.16 -15.61 13.37
C ALA A 34 -19.16 -14.14 12.92
N GLU A 35 -18.97 -13.21 13.87
CA GLU A 35 -18.79 -11.79 13.55
C GLU A 35 -17.56 -11.57 12.66
N LYS A 36 -16.40 -12.15 13.00
CA LYS A 36 -15.20 -12.05 12.15
C LYS A 36 -15.44 -12.51 10.73
N SER A 37 -16.04 -13.70 10.55
CA SER A 37 -16.32 -14.24 9.22
C SER A 37 -17.28 -13.34 8.43
N PHE A 38 -18.29 -12.77 9.09
CA PHE A 38 -19.16 -11.79 8.48
C PHE A 38 -18.39 -10.52 8.08
N HIS A 39 -17.58 -9.97 8.98
CA HIS A 39 -16.82 -8.75 8.72
C HIS A 39 -15.76 -8.92 7.64
N ILE A 40 -15.14 -10.10 7.48
CA ILE A 40 -14.20 -10.40 6.38
C ILE A 40 -14.82 -10.07 5.02
N THR A 41 -16.12 -10.32 4.84
CA THR A 41 -16.83 -10.00 3.59
C THR A 41 -17.08 -8.49 3.41
N LEU A 42 -17.06 -7.72 4.50
CA LEU A 42 -17.34 -6.29 4.52
C LEU A 42 -16.10 -5.41 4.48
N VAL A 43 -14.92 -5.92 4.86
CA VAL A 43 -13.68 -5.11 4.95
C VAL A 43 -13.39 -4.36 3.66
N ALA A 44 -13.55 -5.01 2.50
CA ALA A 44 -13.39 -4.38 1.20
C ALA A 44 -14.36 -3.19 1.00
N HIS A 45 -15.62 -3.35 1.42
CA HIS A 45 -16.62 -2.28 1.36
C HIS A 45 -16.28 -1.12 2.31
N ILE A 46 -15.80 -1.41 3.53
CA ILE A 46 -15.39 -0.40 4.50
C ILE A 46 -14.27 0.47 3.94
N TYR A 47 -13.20 -0.14 3.41
CA TYR A 47 -12.10 0.62 2.80
C TYR A 47 -12.56 1.42 1.58
N ARG A 48 -13.40 0.83 0.73
CA ARG A 48 -13.96 1.53 -0.44
C ARG A 48 -14.81 2.75 -0.05
N MET A 49 -15.51 2.69 1.07
CA MET A 49 -16.42 3.76 1.51
C MET A 49 -15.82 4.74 2.50
N ALA A 50 -14.62 4.48 3.01
CA ALA A 50 -13.92 5.41 3.87
C ALA A 50 -13.67 6.76 3.17
N THR A 51 -13.75 7.87 3.91
CA THR A 51 -13.38 9.19 3.37
C THR A 51 -11.87 9.28 3.05
N THR A 52 -11.06 8.58 3.84
CA THR A 52 -9.61 8.51 3.70
C THR A 52 -9.12 7.22 4.32
N VAL A 53 -8.20 6.53 3.67
CA VAL A 53 -7.46 5.41 4.30
C VAL A 53 -6.10 5.91 4.75
N LEU A 54 -5.77 5.63 6.01
CA LEU A 54 -4.54 6.08 6.66
C LEU A 54 -3.62 4.89 6.91
N ILE A 55 -2.61 4.72 6.06
CA ILE A 55 -1.58 3.69 6.24
C ILE A 55 -0.56 4.21 7.25
N TRP A 56 -0.34 3.50 8.35
CA TRP A 56 0.63 3.87 9.38
C TRP A 56 1.83 2.92 9.39
N LEU A 57 3.01 3.45 9.04
CA LEU A 57 4.26 2.70 8.96
C LEU A 57 5.12 2.82 10.24
N GLY A 58 4.61 3.44 11.31
CA GLY A 58 5.37 3.69 12.54
C GLY A 58 6.21 4.96 12.49
N ASN A 59 7.29 5.01 13.27
CA ASN A 59 8.10 6.21 13.51
C ASN A 59 9.56 6.12 12.98
N SER A 60 9.84 5.23 12.01
CA SER A 60 11.18 5.05 11.46
C SER A 60 11.73 6.37 10.86
N SER A 61 12.90 6.80 11.32
CA SER A 61 13.57 8.01 10.80
C SER A 61 14.11 7.79 9.38
N VAL A 62 14.57 6.57 9.09
CA VAL A 62 15.02 6.14 7.76
C VAL A 62 13.85 6.21 6.77
N ALA A 63 12.72 5.59 7.10
CA ALA A 63 11.51 5.64 6.28
C ALA A 63 10.99 7.07 6.07
N GLN A 64 11.07 7.92 7.09
CA GLN A 64 10.71 9.34 6.95
C GLN A 64 11.62 10.09 5.96
N THR A 65 12.91 9.76 5.91
CA THR A 65 13.85 10.32 4.93
C THR A 65 13.53 9.79 3.53
N ALA A 66 13.35 8.48 3.39
CA ALA A 66 12.95 7.83 2.14
C ALA A 66 11.68 8.45 1.53
N MET A 67 10.65 8.69 2.35
CA MET A 67 9.40 9.33 1.90
C MET A 67 9.62 10.75 1.34
N VAL A 68 10.59 11.51 1.87
CA VAL A 68 10.92 12.84 1.37
C VAL A 68 11.59 12.74 0.00
N ASP A 69 12.51 11.80 -0.18
CA ASP A 69 13.20 11.60 -1.44
C ASP A 69 12.26 11.07 -2.53
N ILE A 70 11.38 10.12 -2.18
CA ILE A 70 10.30 9.63 -3.06
C ILE A 70 9.38 10.79 -3.48
N ASP A 71 8.96 11.66 -2.57
CA ASP A 71 8.08 12.79 -2.92
C ASP A 71 8.73 13.78 -3.89
N LYS A 72 10.03 14.06 -3.69
CA LYS A 72 10.81 14.94 -4.56
C LYS A 72 10.91 14.34 -5.96
N VAL A 73 11.34 13.09 -6.07
CA VAL A 73 11.53 12.45 -7.38
C VAL A 73 10.20 12.25 -8.11
N ALA A 74 9.13 11.87 -7.41
CA ALA A 74 7.79 11.78 -7.99
C ALA A 74 7.28 13.13 -8.55
N ARG A 75 7.73 14.27 -8.01
CA ARG A 75 7.41 15.60 -8.57
C ARG A 75 8.21 15.88 -9.85
N LEU A 76 9.48 15.48 -9.90
CA LEU A 76 10.34 15.66 -11.08
C LEU A 76 9.85 14.82 -12.27
N ILE A 77 9.45 13.56 -12.02
CA ILE A 77 8.88 12.69 -13.05
C ILE A 77 7.64 13.32 -13.68
N ARG A 78 6.81 14.01 -12.88
CA ARG A 78 5.61 14.71 -13.38
C ARG A 78 5.90 15.99 -14.15
N SER A 79 7.05 16.63 -13.96
CA SER A 79 7.43 17.83 -14.71
C SER A 79 8.05 17.53 -16.07
N SER A 80 7.99 16.28 -16.53
CA SER A 80 8.57 15.82 -17.81
C SER A 80 10.08 16.05 -17.93
N ASP A 81 10.79 16.10 -16.80
CA ASP A 81 12.24 16.02 -16.79
C ASP A 81 12.60 14.53 -16.96
N GLU A 82 12.70 14.09 -18.22
CA GLU A 82 12.84 12.67 -18.57
C GLU A 82 14.14 12.04 -18.08
N HIS A 83 15.16 12.85 -17.74
CA HIS A 83 16.47 12.36 -17.32
C HIS A 83 16.78 12.74 -15.88
N LEU A 84 16.37 11.87 -14.96
CA LEU A 84 16.91 11.89 -13.61
C LEU A 84 18.41 11.53 -13.65
N SER A 85 19.24 12.30 -12.96
CA SER A 85 20.65 11.94 -12.82
C SER A 85 20.82 10.57 -12.13
N GLU A 86 21.89 9.84 -12.43
CA GLU A 86 22.18 8.52 -11.82
C GLU A 86 22.12 8.56 -10.29
N ASN A 87 22.60 9.64 -9.67
CA ASN A 87 22.53 9.85 -8.22
C ASN A 87 21.09 9.91 -7.69
N ASN A 88 20.16 10.50 -8.46
CA ASN A 88 18.73 10.51 -8.09
C ASN A 88 18.12 9.12 -8.25
N VAL A 89 18.48 8.38 -9.31
CA VAL A 89 18.00 7.00 -9.52
C VAL A 89 18.46 6.09 -8.40
N HIS A 90 19.75 6.12 -8.05
CA HIS A 90 20.30 5.34 -6.94
C HIS A 90 19.61 5.70 -5.61
N ARG A 91 19.45 6.99 -5.31
CA ARG A 91 18.76 7.45 -4.09
C ARG A 91 17.30 6.97 -4.05
N LEU A 92 16.59 7.05 -5.18
CA LEU A 92 15.22 6.58 -5.27
C LEU A 92 15.15 5.07 -5.03
N LYS A 93 16.05 4.30 -5.65
CA LYS A 93 16.15 2.85 -5.45
C LYS A 93 16.33 2.51 -3.97
N SER A 94 17.29 3.12 -3.29
CA SER A 94 17.51 2.92 -1.84
C SER A 94 16.28 3.31 -1.03
N SER A 95 15.67 4.46 -1.31
CA SER A 95 14.51 4.95 -0.56
C SER A 95 13.29 4.02 -0.71
N ILE A 96 13.03 3.52 -1.92
CA ILE A 96 11.94 2.58 -2.16
C ILE A 96 12.25 1.25 -1.47
N ALA A 97 13.48 0.74 -1.54
CA ALA A 97 13.88 -0.47 -0.83
C ALA A 97 13.68 -0.35 0.68
N GLU A 98 14.16 0.72 1.30
CA GLU A 98 13.99 0.98 2.74
C GLU A 98 12.52 1.05 3.15
N LEU A 99 11.66 1.61 2.30
CA LEU A 99 10.25 1.73 2.62
C LEU A 99 9.53 0.39 2.46
N LEU A 100 9.78 -0.34 1.37
CA LEU A 100 9.13 -1.62 1.07
C LEU A 100 9.63 -2.78 1.94
N ASP A 101 10.77 -2.63 2.61
CA ASP A 101 11.26 -3.59 3.62
C ASP A 101 10.49 -3.50 4.96
N LEU A 102 9.65 -2.47 5.14
CA LEU A 102 8.84 -2.36 6.34
C LEU A 102 7.76 -3.45 6.41
N PRO A 103 7.48 -4.03 7.61
CA PRO A 103 6.56 -5.15 7.76
C PRO A 103 5.13 -4.93 7.24
N TRP A 104 4.71 -3.68 7.06
CA TRP A 104 3.39 -3.42 6.48
C TRP A 104 3.32 -3.90 5.02
N PHE A 105 4.39 -3.74 4.22
CA PHE A 105 4.38 -4.08 2.80
C PHE A 105 4.47 -5.58 2.51
N SER A 106 4.82 -6.42 3.50
CA SER A 106 4.84 -7.87 3.35
C SER A 106 3.52 -8.54 3.70
N ARG A 107 2.52 -7.81 4.24
CA ARG A 107 1.26 -8.39 4.72
C ARG A 107 0.21 -8.46 3.62
N ARG A 108 -0.40 -9.62 3.38
CA ARG A 108 -1.39 -9.77 2.30
C ARG A 108 -2.63 -8.91 2.48
N TRP A 109 -3.13 -8.80 3.71
CA TRP A 109 -4.32 -8.02 4.03
C TRP A 109 -4.22 -6.55 3.63
N VAL A 110 -3.01 -5.99 3.61
CA VAL A 110 -2.78 -4.58 3.33
C VAL A 110 -3.13 -4.20 1.89
N ILE A 111 -3.21 -5.18 0.98
CA ILE A 111 -3.55 -4.93 -0.42
C ILE A 111 -4.93 -4.30 -0.50
N GLN A 112 -5.94 -4.83 0.20
CA GLN A 112 -7.28 -4.23 0.23
C GLN A 112 -7.28 -2.83 0.86
N GLU A 113 -6.50 -2.63 1.93
CA GLU A 113 -6.35 -1.34 2.60
C GLU A 113 -5.81 -0.29 1.63
N ALA A 114 -4.82 -0.68 0.82
CA ALA A 114 -4.13 0.22 -0.08
C ALA A 114 -4.97 0.57 -1.31
N VAL A 115 -5.59 -0.43 -1.95
CA VAL A 115 -6.03 -0.34 -3.36
C VAL A 115 -7.48 0.08 -3.54
N LEU A 116 -8.31 -0.03 -2.52
CA LEU A 116 -9.77 0.14 -2.64
C LEU A 116 -10.27 1.57 -2.43
N ASN A 117 -9.39 2.49 -2.04
CA ASN A 117 -9.75 3.89 -1.79
C ASN A 117 -8.89 4.87 -2.61
N LEU A 118 -9.53 5.87 -3.22
CA LEU A 118 -8.82 6.92 -3.96
C LEU A 118 -7.97 7.81 -3.05
N ASN A 119 -8.43 8.05 -1.84
CA ASN A 119 -7.79 8.92 -0.86
C ASN A 119 -7.01 8.09 0.17
N THR A 120 -6.05 7.30 -0.32
CA THR A 120 -5.12 6.53 0.51
C THR A 120 -3.83 7.32 0.76
N VAL A 121 -3.47 7.49 2.03
CA VAL A 121 -2.29 8.26 2.45
C VAL A 121 -1.36 7.39 3.28
N VAL A 122 -0.08 7.38 2.92
CA VAL A 122 0.98 6.69 3.64
C VAL A 122 1.59 7.64 4.66
N HIS A 123 1.62 7.24 5.92
CA HIS A 123 2.17 8.01 7.05
C HIS A 123 3.34 7.26 7.68
N CYS A 124 4.41 8.00 8.01
CA CYS A 124 5.48 7.54 8.89
C CYS A 124 5.94 8.72 9.76
N GLY A 125 5.85 8.60 11.07
CA GLY A 125 6.19 9.66 12.02
C GLY A 125 5.48 10.98 11.71
N LYS A 126 6.25 12.00 11.30
CA LYS A 126 5.71 13.32 10.92
C LYS A 126 5.50 13.49 9.42
N ARG A 127 5.98 12.54 8.60
CA ARG A 127 5.88 12.58 7.14
C ARG A 127 4.65 11.83 6.65
N HIS A 128 4.13 12.29 5.53
CA HIS A 128 3.04 11.62 4.83
C HIS A 128 3.10 11.93 3.34
N ILE A 129 2.74 10.96 2.51
CA ILE A 129 2.62 11.10 1.05
C ILE A 129 1.37 10.35 0.57
N PRO A 130 0.68 10.84 -0.47
CA PRO A 130 -0.37 10.04 -1.12
C PRO A 130 0.19 8.73 -1.64
N PHE A 131 -0.57 7.63 -1.51
CA PHE A 131 -0.18 6.31 -2.02
C PHE A 131 0.18 6.36 -3.51
N ALA A 132 -0.55 7.17 -4.29
CA ALA A 132 -0.28 7.39 -5.70
C ALA A 132 1.12 7.94 -5.99
N ARG A 133 1.71 8.75 -5.09
CA ARG A 133 3.07 9.28 -5.28
C ARG A 133 4.13 8.19 -5.12
N LEU A 134 3.95 7.32 -4.13
CA LEU A 134 4.82 6.15 -3.94
C LEU A 134 4.70 5.20 -5.14
N GLY A 135 3.47 4.93 -5.59
CA GLY A 135 3.19 4.13 -6.78
C GLY A 135 3.85 4.64 -8.05
N GLN A 136 3.69 5.93 -8.35
CA GLN A 136 4.33 6.57 -9.52
C GLN A 136 5.85 6.44 -9.50
N ALA A 137 6.47 6.65 -8.33
CA ALA A 137 7.91 6.55 -8.20
C ALA A 137 8.42 5.11 -8.38
N ALA A 138 7.71 4.12 -7.83
CA ALA A 138 8.06 2.72 -7.97
C ALA A 138 7.87 2.19 -9.40
N GLU A 139 6.79 2.58 -10.07
CA GLU A 139 6.54 2.23 -11.47
C GLU A 139 7.61 2.82 -12.40
N TRP A 140 7.95 4.10 -12.21
CA TRP A 140 9.04 4.74 -12.96
C TRP A 140 10.37 4.03 -12.74
N LEU A 141 10.73 3.74 -11.48
CA LEU A 141 11.96 3.03 -11.14
C LEU A 141 12.00 1.64 -11.77
N GLN A 142 10.89 0.90 -11.76
CA GLN A 142 10.82 -0.40 -12.40
C GLN A 142 11.07 -0.31 -13.91
N GLY A 143 10.47 0.67 -14.58
CA GLY A 143 10.72 0.93 -16.00
C GLY A 143 12.20 1.22 -16.29
N GLU A 144 12.86 1.97 -15.40
CA GLU A 144 14.30 2.27 -15.52
C GLU A 144 15.17 1.03 -15.30
N LEU A 145 14.91 0.24 -14.25
CA LEU A 145 15.68 -0.97 -13.92
C LEU A 145 15.60 -2.04 -15.03
N LEU A 146 14.45 -2.14 -15.69
CA LEU A 146 14.25 -3.04 -16.84
C LEU A 146 15.07 -2.61 -18.08
N ARG A 147 15.43 -1.32 -18.18
CA ARG A 147 16.30 -0.82 -19.27
C ARG A 147 17.78 -1.08 -18.99
N THR A 148 18.17 -1.07 -17.71
CA THR A 148 19.59 -1.15 -17.29
C THR A 148 20.05 -2.56 -16.94
N ASP A 149 19.19 -3.58 -17.04
CA ASP A 149 19.47 -4.99 -16.72
C ASP A 149 20.05 -5.22 -15.30
N THR A 150 19.59 -4.43 -14.34
CA THR A 150 20.03 -4.53 -12.94
C THR A 150 19.01 -5.32 -12.13
N ALA A 151 19.27 -6.62 -11.92
CA ALA A 151 18.31 -7.57 -11.32
C ALA A 151 18.27 -7.62 -9.78
N ASP A 152 19.16 -6.92 -9.06
CA ASP A 152 19.32 -7.10 -7.60
C ASP A 152 18.13 -6.63 -6.74
N TYR A 153 17.21 -5.82 -7.29
CA TYR A 153 16.04 -5.35 -6.55
C TYR A 153 14.94 -4.92 -7.52
N SER A 154 13.73 -5.47 -7.39
CA SER A 154 12.57 -5.06 -8.19
C SER A 154 11.33 -4.89 -7.30
N PRO A 155 10.66 -3.73 -7.30
CA PRO A 155 9.46 -3.49 -6.51
C PRO A 155 8.20 -4.12 -7.16
N TYR A 156 8.33 -5.27 -7.83
CA TYR A 156 7.30 -5.83 -8.73
C TYR A 156 5.94 -6.00 -8.05
N SER A 157 5.89 -6.62 -6.88
CA SER A 157 4.62 -6.80 -6.14
C SER A 157 4.00 -5.48 -5.69
N PHE A 158 4.81 -4.49 -5.36
CA PHE A 158 4.30 -3.15 -5.03
C PHE A 158 3.76 -2.44 -6.27
N VAL A 159 4.42 -2.56 -7.43
CA VAL A 159 3.91 -2.01 -8.69
C VAL A 159 2.60 -2.70 -9.10
N THR A 160 2.49 -4.02 -8.93
CA THR A 160 1.22 -4.73 -9.12
C THR A 160 0.13 -4.22 -8.17
N MET A 161 0.45 -3.98 -6.90
CA MET A 161 -0.48 -3.36 -5.95
C MET A 161 -0.89 -1.95 -6.40
N PHE A 162 0.03 -1.16 -6.96
CA PHE A 162 -0.31 0.15 -7.51
C PHE A 162 -1.20 0.08 -8.76
N HIS A 163 -1.00 -0.91 -9.63
CA HIS A 163 -1.90 -1.17 -10.75
C HIS A 163 -3.31 -1.57 -10.30
N LEU A 164 -3.42 -2.39 -9.25
CA LEU A 164 -4.71 -2.69 -8.60
C LEU A 164 -5.37 -1.43 -8.06
N TRP A 165 -4.60 -0.53 -7.43
CA TRP A 165 -5.14 0.76 -6.97
C TRP A 165 -5.65 1.60 -8.15
N ARG A 166 -4.89 1.73 -9.24
CA ARG A 166 -5.34 2.43 -10.45
C ARG A 166 -6.65 1.85 -11.00
N ARG A 167 -6.78 0.53 -11.05
CA ARG A 167 -8.02 -0.12 -11.49
C ARG A 167 -9.18 0.20 -10.55
N TRP A 168 -9.03 -0.08 -9.26
CA TRP A 168 -10.15 -0.07 -8.32
C TRP A 168 -10.51 1.31 -7.78
N SER A 169 -9.54 2.22 -7.73
CA SER A 169 -9.73 3.58 -7.21
C SER A 169 -9.91 4.64 -8.31
N LEU A 170 -9.32 4.45 -9.50
CA LEU A 170 -9.50 5.36 -10.64
C LEU A 170 -10.44 4.82 -11.72
N GLN A 171 -10.97 3.60 -11.56
CA GLN A 171 -11.84 2.94 -12.55
C GLN A 171 -11.19 2.80 -13.94
N LEU A 172 -9.86 2.63 -13.98
CA LEU A 172 -9.13 2.44 -15.23
C LEU A 172 -9.32 0.99 -15.75
N VAL A 173 -9.76 0.88 -17.01
CA VAL A 173 -10.29 -0.36 -17.60
C VAL A 173 -9.19 -1.36 -18.02
N ASP A 174 -7.97 -0.89 -18.26
CA ASP A 174 -6.99 -1.55 -19.14
C ASP A 174 -6.19 -2.73 -18.54
N LEU A 175 -6.70 -3.41 -17.50
CA LEU A 175 -5.96 -4.41 -16.73
C LEU A 175 -6.63 -5.80 -16.61
N GLU A 176 -7.68 -6.09 -17.40
CA GLU A 176 -8.53 -7.30 -17.23
C GLU A 176 -7.76 -8.63 -17.14
N HIS A 177 -6.61 -8.78 -17.81
CA HIS A 177 -5.83 -10.02 -17.77
C HIS A 177 -4.93 -10.15 -16.53
N SER A 178 -4.49 -9.02 -15.97
CA SER A 178 -3.56 -8.98 -14.82
C SER A 178 -4.24 -9.19 -13.47
N THR A 179 -5.57 -9.06 -13.42
CA THR A 179 -6.36 -9.13 -12.18
C THR A 179 -7.09 -10.46 -11.99
N ARG A 180 -6.72 -11.51 -12.73
CA ARG A 180 -7.27 -12.85 -12.48
C ARG A 180 -6.76 -13.41 -11.15
N LEU A 181 -7.59 -14.14 -10.42
CA LEU A 181 -7.26 -14.63 -9.08
C LEU A 181 -5.93 -15.43 -9.05
N HIS A 182 -5.70 -16.31 -10.04
CA HIS A 182 -4.48 -17.11 -10.09
C HIS A 182 -3.21 -16.24 -10.21
N ARG A 183 -3.25 -15.15 -10.98
CA ARG A 183 -2.12 -14.22 -11.12
C ARG A 183 -1.85 -13.47 -9.83
N LEU A 184 -2.91 -13.03 -9.15
CA LEU A 184 -2.78 -12.37 -7.85
C LEU A 184 -2.20 -13.32 -6.80
N LEU A 185 -2.60 -14.59 -6.83
CA LEU A 185 -2.07 -15.62 -5.92
C LEU A 185 -0.59 -15.91 -6.18
N GLU A 186 -0.16 -15.97 -7.45
CA GLU A 186 1.25 -16.10 -7.84
C GLU A 186 2.05 -14.88 -7.35
N GLU A 187 1.56 -13.67 -7.64
CA GLU A 187 2.25 -12.43 -7.33
C GLU A 187 2.46 -12.22 -5.82
N PHE A 188 1.39 -12.39 -5.04
CA PHE A 188 1.42 -12.15 -3.61
C PHE A 188 1.65 -13.43 -2.81
N TYR A 189 2.20 -14.48 -3.44
CA TYR A 189 2.38 -15.79 -2.81
C TYR A 189 3.15 -15.70 -1.48
N TYR A 190 4.24 -14.94 -1.46
CA TYR A 190 5.12 -14.76 -0.30
C TYR A 190 4.60 -13.74 0.72
N PHE A 191 3.51 -13.04 0.44
CA PHE A 191 2.95 -12.09 1.39
C PHE A 191 2.34 -12.82 2.59
N GLU A 192 2.73 -12.37 3.79
CA GLU A 192 2.37 -12.93 5.08
C GLU A 192 0.85 -12.89 5.31
N CYS A 193 0.32 -13.98 5.85
CA CYS A 193 -1.06 -14.11 6.31
C CYS A 193 -1.04 -14.76 7.70
N ALA A 194 -1.73 -14.17 8.67
CA ALA A 194 -1.86 -14.77 10.00
C ALA A 194 -2.73 -16.04 9.98
N ASP A 195 -3.80 -16.06 9.16
CA ASP A 195 -4.64 -17.23 8.90
C ASP A 195 -4.45 -17.72 7.45
N GLY A 196 -4.27 -19.03 7.27
CA GLY A 196 -4.12 -19.64 5.95
C GLY A 196 -5.34 -19.46 5.04
N ARG A 197 -6.54 -19.28 5.61
CA ARG A 197 -7.80 -19.05 4.88
C ARG A 197 -7.85 -17.64 4.24
N ASP A 198 -7.08 -16.71 4.77
CA ASP A 198 -7.03 -15.32 4.29
C ASP A 198 -6.25 -15.20 2.97
N ARG A 199 -5.45 -16.23 2.65
CA ARG A 199 -4.63 -16.29 1.43
C ARG A 199 -5.45 -16.09 0.17
N ILE A 200 -6.66 -16.66 0.13
CA ILE A 200 -7.58 -16.57 -1.01
C ILE A 200 -8.59 -15.45 -0.79
N SER A 201 -9.20 -15.39 0.39
CA SER A 201 -10.29 -14.46 0.71
C SER A 201 -9.93 -13.01 0.39
N THR A 202 -8.68 -12.61 0.67
CA THR A 202 -8.23 -11.25 0.40
C THR A 202 -8.25 -10.92 -1.11
N LEU A 203 -7.64 -11.80 -1.90
CA LEU A 203 -7.40 -11.58 -3.32
C LEU A 203 -8.64 -11.85 -4.17
N ALA A 204 -9.54 -12.73 -3.70
CA ALA A 204 -10.82 -12.99 -4.35
C ALA A 204 -11.65 -11.71 -4.50
N THR A 205 -11.66 -10.82 -3.50
CA THR A 205 -12.37 -9.54 -3.58
C THR A 205 -11.80 -8.54 -4.60
N LEU A 206 -10.56 -8.77 -5.03
CA LEU A 206 -9.82 -7.90 -5.97
C LEU A 206 -9.72 -8.52 -7.36
N ALA A 207 -10.09 -9.79 -7.50
CA ALA A 207 -10.02 -10.53 -8.74
C ALA A 207 -11.15 -10.12 -9.69
N SER A 208 -10.89 -10.17 -10.99
CA SER A 208 -11.90 -9.85 -12.03
C SER A 208 -12.72 -11.05 -12.47
N ASP A 209 -12.35 -12.26 -12.08
CA ASP A 209 -12.89 -13.54 -12.56
C ASP A 209 -13.58 -14.37 -11.45
N VAL A 210 -13.94 -13.73 -10.33
CA VAL A 210 -14.59 -14.34 -9.14
C VAL A 210 -15.85 -13.58 -8.76
#